data_AF-A0A9P4S7U1-F1
#
_entry.id   AF-A0A9P4S7U1-F1
#
_cell.length_a   1.000
_cell.length_b   1.000
_cell.length_c   1.000
_cell.angle_alpha   90.00
_cell.angle_beta   90.00
_cell.angle_gamma   90.00
#
_symmetry.space_group_name_H-M   'P 1'
#
loop_
_entity.id
_entity.type
_entity.pdbx_description
1 polymer ?
#
loop_
_entity_poly.entity_id
_entity_poly.type
_entity_poly.pdbx_seq_one_letter_code
_entity_poly.pdbx_strand_id
1 'polypeptide(L)'
;MHPRVNFNHPSRVQANWRERAEPVVDNPTVDSHTAGSNTGAHPQLPKDFPIPITCFYWMYAGGCIKTDDECYYAHRDTGLHASAPFSDGQRKSLVHKNSPFTVHELRKLSANVSIEVIAGRRLHEYLASVARHGAELEEARELLRVRERDLDEREARLAAIEQNDQDDAVHLSQVCSSFLSQSFCYVVNRF
;
A
#
# COMPACT_ATOMS: atom_id res chain seq x y z
N MET A 1 -37.43 -64.63 -2.25
CA MET A 1 -38.06 -63.47 -2.93
C MET A 1 -38.04 -62.31 -1.95
N HIS A 2 -37.06 -61.41 -2.08
CA HIS A 2 -36.87 -60.27 -1.16
C HIS A 2 -37.49 -58.99 -1.75
N PRO A 3 -38.34 -58.26 -1.02
CA PRO A 3 -38.70 -56.90 -1.39
C PRO A 3 -37.64 -55.92 -0.87
N ARG A 4 -37.21 -55.04 -1.76
CA ARG A 4 -36.11 -54.08 -1.61
C ARG A 4 -36.40 -53.02 -0.54
N VAL A 5 -35.40 -52.75 0.28
CA VAL A 5 -35.34 -51.65 1.23
C VAL A 5 -35.14 -50.34 0.46
N ASN A 6 -36.01 -49.36 0.65
CA ASN A 6 -35.84 -48.01 0.11
C ASN A 6 -35.22 -47.12 1.19
N PHE A 7 -33.89 -46.98 1.15
CA PHE A 7 -33.16 -46.02 1.97
C PHE A 7 -33.22 -44.64 1.30
N ASN A 8 -34.04 -43.75 1.85
CA ASN A 8 -33.96 -42.32 1.57
C ASN A 8 -32.65 -41.77 2.15
N HIS A 9 -31.64 -41.64 1.30
CA HIS A 9 -30.40 -40.94 1.59
C HIS A 9 -30.57 -39.47 1.15
N PRO A 10 -30.39 -38.46 2.02
CA PRO A 10 -30.21 -37.10 1.55
C PRO A 10 -28.86 -37.05 0.84
N SER A 11 -28.93 -36.90 -0.48
CA SER A 11 -27.80 -36.55 -1.30
C SER A 11 -27.57 -35.04 -1.20
N ARG A 12 -26.30 -34.65 -1.37
CA ARG A 12 -25.87 -33.40 -2.03
C ARG A 12 -25.50 -32.23 -1.11
N VAL A 13 -24.27 -32.27 -0.61
CA VAL A 13 -23.38 -31.09 -0.63
C VAL A 13 -22.01 -31.54 -1.12
N GLN A 14 -21.87 -31.69 -2.44
CA GLN A 14 -20.54 -31.67 -3.07
C GLN A 14 -20.09 -30.21 -3.09
N ALA A 15 -18.95 -29.95 -2.47
CA ALA A 15 -18.27 -28.67 -2.53
C ALA A 15 -17.85 -28.37 -3.99
N ASN A 16 -18.58 -27.48 -4.65
CA ASN A 16 -18.18 -26.89 -5.93
C ASN A 16 -17.20 -25.74 -5.64
N TRP A 17 -15.90 -26.03 -5.66
CA TRP A 17 -14.82 -25.05 -5.45
C TRP A 17 -14.54 -24.17 -6.69
N ARG A 18 -15.48 -24.06 -7.64
CA ARG A 18 -15.30 -23.32 -8.91
C ARG A 18 -16.23 -22.14 -9.16
N GLU A 19 -17.03 -21.71 -8.19
CA GLU A 19 -17.92 -20.55 -8.36
C GLU A 19 -17.80 -19.60 -7.17
N ARG A 20 -16.68 -18.87 -7.10
CA ARG A 20 -16.62 -17.61 -6.36
C ARG A 20 -16.54 -16.49 -7.39
N ALA A 21 -17.61 -15.71 -7.45
CA ALA A 21 -17.75 -14.52 -8.27
C ALA A 21 -16.53 -13.60 -8.12
N GLU A 22 -15.84 -13.36 -9.22
CA GLU A 22 -15.00 -12.19 -9.42
C GLU A 22 -15.88 -10.93 -9.26
N PRO A 23 -15.47 -9.91 -8.50
CA PRO A 23 -16.18 -8.64 -8.53
C PRO A 23 -16.04 -8.04 -9.93
N VAL A 24 -17.16 -7.90 -10.62
CA VAL A 24 -17.28 -7.08 -11.84
C VAL A 24 -16.88 -5.66 -11.45
N VAL A 25 -15.66 -5.28 -11.80
CA VAL A 25 -15.24 -3.89 -11.82
C VAL A 25 -15.99 -3.25 -12.98
N ASP A 26 -17.02 -2.48 -12.65
CA ASP A 26 -17.64 -1.54 -13.59
C ASP A 26 -16.55 -0.58 -14.07
N ASN A 27 -16.05 -0.84 -15.27
CA ASN A 27 -15.08 0.00 -15.95
C ASN A 27 -15.85 1.24 -16.39
N PRO A 28 -15.62 2.44 -15.80
CA PRO A 28 -16.33 3.62 -16.28
C PRO A 28 -15.87 3.89 -17.71
N THR A 29 -16.83 3.80 -18.61
CA THR A 29 -16.76 4.26 -19.99
C THR A 29 -16.20 5.68 -19.98
N VAL A 30 -14.92 5.83 -20.30
CA VAL A 30 -14.32 7.12 -20.58
C VAL A 30 -14.83 7.56 -21.94
N ASP A 31 -15.99 8.20 -21.92
CA ASP A 31 -16.55 8.92 -23.05
C ASP A 31 -15.51 9.93 -23.53
N SER A 32 -14.94 9.59 -24.67
CA SER A 32 -14.00 10.40 -25.41
C SER A 32 -14.73 11.56 -26.07
N HIS A 33 -15.00 12.64 -25.34
CA HIS A 33 -15.31 13.94 -25.96
C HIS A 33 -14.80 15.13 -25.14
N THR A 34 -13.79 15.80 -25.72
CA THR A 34 -13.48 17.25 -25.60
C THR A 34 -12.76 17.67 -24.31
N ALA A 35 -11.53 18.19 -24.29
CA ALA A 35 -10.82 18.97 -25.30
C ALA A 35 -9.33 18.58 -25.33
N GLY A 36 -8.94 17.84 -26.36
CA GLY A 36 -7.60 18.00 -26.89
C GLY A 36 -7.50 19.41 -27.44
N SER A 37 -6.93 20.34 -26.67
CA SER A 37 -6.44 21.61 -27.21
C SER A 37 -5.21 21.32 -28.07
N ASN A 38 -5.46 20.75 -29.25
CA ASN A 38 -4.66 20.99 -30.44
C ASN A 38 -4.94 22.41 -30.95
N THR A 39 -4.84 23.41 -30.08
CA THR A 39 -4.69 24.81 -30.49
C THR A 39 -3.22 24.99 -30.80
N GLY A 40 -2.92 25.37 -32.04
CA GLY A 40 -1.58 25.44 -32.61
C GLY A 40 -0.54 25.92 -31.62
N ALA A 41 0.62 25.26 -31.63
CA ALA A 41 1.76 25.55 -30.77
C ALA A 41 2.09 27.05 -30.78
N HIS A 42 1.48 27.81 -29.88
CA HIS A 42 1.97 29.11 -29.50
C HIS A 42 3.38 28.85 -28.95
N PRO A 43 4.42 29.53 -29.48
CA PRO A 43 5.76 29.37 -28.93
C PRO A 43 5.68 29.68 -27.44
N GLN A 44 5.89 28.68 -26.57
CA GLN A 44 5.78 28.83 -25.11
C GLN A 44 6.55 30.09 -24.70
N LEU A 45 5.82 31.12 -24.26
CA LEU A 45 6.45 32.37 -23.88
C LEU A 45 7.20 32.10 -22.57
N PRO A 46 8.36 32.73 -22.33
CA PRO A 46 9.09 32.57 -21.08
C PRO A 46 8.28 32.84 -19.80
N LYS A 47 7.18 33.59 -19.89
CA LYS A 47 6.22 33.80 -18.79
C LYS A 47 5.32 32.60 -18.48
N ASP A 48 5.21 31.63 -19.39
CA ASP A 48 4.35 30.44 -19.25
C ASP A 48 5.14 29.20 -18.77
N PHE A 49 6.44 29.35 -18.52
CA PHE A 49 7.25 28.29 -17.94
C PHE A 49 6.86 28.04 -16.47
N PRO A 50 7.09 26.82 -15.93
CA PRO A 50 6.83 26.50 -14.52
C PRO A 50 7.50 27.47 -13.56
N ILE A 51 8.65 28.02 -13.96
CA ILE A 51 9.30 29.16 -13.31
C ILE A 51 9.40 30.28 -14.35
N PRO A 52 8.55 31.31 -14.26
CA PRO A 52 8.54 32.39 -15.24
C PRO A 52 9.78 33.28 -15.10
N ILE A 53 10.18 33.92 -16.19
CA ILE A 53 11.26 34.90 -16.18
C ILE A 53 10.66 36.31 -16.06
N THR A 54 11.15 37.09 -15.07
CA THR A 54 10.76 38.48 -14.79
C THR A 54 11.18 39.42 -15.92
N CYS A 55 10.30 40.32 -16.34
CA CYS A 55 10.57 41.33 -17.36
C CYS A 55 11.60 42.37 -16.87
N PHE A 56 12.64 42.61 -17.69
CA PHE A 56 13.69 43.58 -17.39
C PHE A 56 13.15 45.01 -17.19
N TYR A 57 12.31 45.50 -18.12
CA TYR A 57 11.79 46.87 -18.06
C TYR A 57 10.84 47.08 -16.88
N TRP A 58 9.97 46.11 -16.60
CA TRP A 58 9.09 46.18 -15.44
C TRP A 58 9.88 46.26 -14.13
N MET A 59 10.94 45.43 -13.98
CA MET A 59 11.75 45.38 -12.77
C MET A 59 12.66 46.60 -12.58
N TYR A 60 13.36 47.04 -13.63
CA TYR A 60 14.41 48.06 -13.52
C TYR A 60 13.97 49.48 -13.93
N ALA A 61 13.01 49.61 -14.84
CA ALA A 61 12.48 50.91 -15.25
C ALA A 61 11.19 51.29 -14.50
N GLY A 62 10.72 50.44 -13.58
CA GLY A 62 9.49 50.64 -12.81
C GLY A 62 8.21 50.50 -13.64
N GLY A 63 8.31 50.02 -14.88
CA GLY A 63 7.18 49.85 -15.79
C GLY A 63 7.61 49.31 -17.15
N CYS A 64 6.81 48.40 -17.70
CA CYS A 64 6.95 47.92 -19.07
C CYS A 64 5.94 48.63 -19.96
N ILE A 65 6.35 49.01 -21.18
CA ILE A 65 5.45 49.64 -22.16
C ILE A 65 4.44 48.63 -22.72
N LYS A 66 4.77 47.33 -22.68
CA LYS A 66 3.87 46.26 -23.09
C LYS A 66 2.91 45.91 -21.96
N THR A 67 1.68 45.59 -22.32
CA THR A 67 0.73 44.98 -21.39
C THR A 67 1.20 43.59 -20.94
N ASP A 68 0.64 43.06 -19.85
CA ASP A 68 1.03 41.74 -19.32
C ASP A 68 0.80 40.61 -20.35
N ASP A 69 -0.27 40.72 -21.14
CA ASP A 69 -0.60 39.76 -22.20
C ASP A 69 0.36 39.83 -23.39
N GLU A 70 0.83 41.03 -23.75
CA GLU A 70 1.74 41.27 -24.88
C GLU A 70 3.23 41.08 -24.54
N CYS A 71 3.57 41.10 -23.24
CA CYS A 71 4.93 40.87 -22.80
C CYS A 71 5.27 39.37 -22.83
N TYR A 72 6.49 39.03 -23.29
CA TYR A 72 7.00 37.67 -23.27
C TYR A 72 7.47 37.21 -21.88
N TYR A 73 7.62 38.15 -20.96
CA TYR A 73 8.19 37.97 -19.62
C TYR A 73 7.16 38.40 -18.57
N ALA A 74 7.28 37.89 -17.34
CA ALA A 74 6.34 38.15 -16.27
C ALA A 74 6.54 39.56 -15.66
N HIS A 75 5.45 40.30 -15.44
CA HIS A 75 5.44 41.55 -14.67
C HIS A 75 5.29 41.31 -13.16
N ARG A 76 6.13 40.43 -12.61
CA ARG A 76 6.28 40.17 -11.18
C ARG A 76 7.69 39.63 -10.94
N ASP A 77 8.24 39.84 -9.76
CA ASP A 77 9.54 39.26 -9.40
C ASP A 77 9.41 37.76 -9.14
N THR A 78 10.12 36.96 -9.92
CA THR A 78 10.14 35.50 -9.87
C THR A 78 11.50 34.95 -9.42
N GLY A 79 12.47 35.82 -9.12
CA GLY A 79 13.86 35.45 -8.82
C GLY A 79 14.70 35.08 -10.05
N LEU A 80 14.09 34.98 -11.24
CA LEU A 80 14.79 34.81 -12.52
C LEU A 80 14.54 36.03 -13.41
N HIS A 81 15.57 36.82 -13.70
CA HIS A 81 15.40 38.10 -14.41
C HIS A 81 15.84 38.01 -15.87
N ALA A 82 15.01 38.55 -16.76
CA ALA A 82 15.37 38.72 -18.16
C ALA A 82 16.53 39.71 -18.27
N SER A 83 17.42 39.48 -19.22
CA SER A 83 18.56 40.37 -19.45
C SER A 83 18.14 41.66 -20.17
N ALA A 84 18.95 42.71 -20.01
CA ALA A 84 18.76 43.97 -20.72
C ALA A 84 18.70 43.74 -22.25
N PRO A 85 17.75 44.37 -22.96
CA PRO A 85 17.72 44.31 -24.41
C PRO A 85 18.95 45.03 -24.98
N PHE A 86 19.55 44.42 -26.01
CA PHE A 86 20.75 44.94 -26.65
C PHE A 86 20.43 46.24 -27.42
N SER A 87 21.28 47.26 -27.28
CA SER A 87 21.26 48.45 -28.14
C SER A 87 21.65 48.06 -29.57
N ASP A 88 20.80 48.44 -30.52
CA ASP A 88 20.84 48.23 -31.97
C ASP A 88 22.22 47.87 -32.57
N GLY A 89 22.39 46.60 -32.99
CA GLY A 89 23.54 46.21 -33.79
C GLY A 89 23.75 44.71 -34.02
N GLN A 90 23.21 43.82 -33.19
CA GLN A 90 23.38 42.37 -33.37
C GLN A 90 22.05 41.63 -33.31
N ARG A 91 21.46 41.38 -34.49
CA ARG A 91 20.38 40.39 -34.67
C ARG A 91 20.96 38.98 -34.50
N LYS A 92 21.04 38.48 -33.27
CA LYS A 92 21.09 37.04 -32.95
C LYS A 92 20.24 36.76 -31.70
N SER A 93 19.56 35.62 -31.76
CA SER A 93 18.46 35.15 -30.91
C SER A 93 18.58 35.37 -29.39
N LEU A 94 17.40 35.41 -28.76
CA LEU A 94 17.05 35.45 -27.34
C LEU A 94 17.98 34.64 -26.41
N VAL A 95 18.15 35.20 -25.21
CA VAL A 95 19.02 34.79 -24.07
C VAL A 95 20.47 35.27 -24.18
N HIS A 96 20.82 36.14 -23.25
CA HIS A 96 22.07 36.88 -23.18
C HIS A 96 23.26 35.95 -22.92
N LYS A 97 24.42 36.30 -23.47
CA LYS A 97 25.72 35.60 -23.30
C LYS A 97 26.23 35.56 -21.85
N ASN A 98 25.51 36.18 -20.91
CA ASN A 98 25.85 36.22 -19.48
C ASN A 98 24.80 35.51 -18.59
N SER A 99 23.77 34.87 -19.18
CA SER A 99 23.04 33.85 -18.42
C SER A 99 23.95 32.62 -18.36
N PRO A 100 24.32 32.10 -17.16
CA PRO A 100 25.08 30.87 -17.08
C PRO A 100 24.32 29.67 -17.65
N PHE A 101 23.02 29.86 -17.97
CA PHE A 101 22.17 28.82 -18.52
C PHE A 101 21.45 29.25 -19.80
N THR A 102 21.54 28.41 -20.82
CA THR A 102 20.76 28.47 -22.06
C THR A 102 19.30 28.05 -21.82
N VAL A 103 18.39 28.41 -22.74
CA VAL A 103 16.97 27.94 -22.70
C VAL A 103 16.89 26.41 -22.61
N HIS A 104 17.81 25.71 -23.28
CA HIS A 104 17.90 24.25 -23.22
C HIS A 104 18.22 23.74 -21.81
N GLU A 105 19.13 24.41 -21.10
CA GLU A 105 19.50 24.06 -19.73
C GLU A 105 18.38 24.34 -18.73
N LEU A 106 17.65 25.47 -18.87
CA LEU A 106 16.48 25.74 -18.04
C LEU A 106 15.37 24.69 -18.23
N ARG A 107 15.12 24.27 -19.49
CA ARG A 107 14.18 23.18 -19.78
C ARG A 107 14.64 21.86 -19.14
N LYS A 108 15.93 21.53 -19.23
CA LYS A 108 16.49 20.32 -18.62
C LYS A 108 16.40 20.32 -17.09
N LEU A 109 16.69 21.46 -16.46
CA LEU A 109 16.52 21.62 -15.01
C LEU A 109 15.06 21.46 -14.58
N SER A 110 14.11 22.05 -15.31
CA SER A 110 12.67 21.89 -15.01
C SER A 110 12.18 20.43 -15.14
N ALA A 111 12.72 19.69 -16.11
CA ALA A 111 12.42 18.27 -16.28
C ALA A 111 13.00 17.44 -15.12
N ASN A 112 14.23 17.73 -14.69
CA ASN A 112 14.86 17.05 -13.56
C ASN A 112 14.10 17.28 -12.24
N VAL A 113 13.70 18.53 -11.96
CA VAL A 113 12.88 18.85 -10.79
C VAL A 113 11.54 18.11 -10.83
N SER A 114 10.92 17.98 -12.01
CA SER A 114 9.67 17.22 -12.16
C SER A 114 9.87 15.73 -11.84
N ILE A 115 10.98 15.13 -12.26
CA ILE A 115 11.32 13.74 -11.98
C ILE A 115 11.55 13.53 -10.48
N GLU A 116 12.29 14.42 -9.81
CA GLU A 116 12.56 14.34 -8.37
C GLU A 116 11.28 14.47 -7.54
N VAL A 117 10.37 15.37 -7.91
CA VAL A 117 9.07 15.52 -7.23
C VAL A 117 8.21 14.27 -7.38
N ILE A 118 8.16 13.67 -8.58
CA ILE A 118 7.42 12.43 -8.82
C ILE A 118 8.06 11.26 -8.05
N ALA A 119 9.38 11.15 -8.07
CA ALA A 119 10.12 10.12 -7.34
C ALA A 119 9.92 10.27 -5.82
N GLY A 120 9.97 11.50 -5.30
CA GLY A 120 9.70 11.81 -3.90
C GLY A 120 8.28 11.43 -3.46
N ARG A 121 7.27 11.71 -4.30
CA ARG A 121 5.88 11.30 -4.02
C ARG A 121 5.74 9.78 -3.96
N ARG A 122 6.31 9.06 -4.93
CA ARG A 122 6.30 7.58 -4.93
C ARG A 122 7.01 7.00 -3.72
N LEU A 123 8.15 7.56 -3.32
CA LEU A 123 8.87 7.12 -2.13
C LEU A 123 8.04 7.36 -0.87
N HIS A 124 7.38 8.51 -0.76
CA HIS A 124 6.51 8.82 0.38
C HIS A 124 5.33 7.83 0.49
N GLU A 125 4.68 7.52 -0.64
CA GLU A 125 3.61 6.51 -0.70
C GLU A 125 4.11 5.13 -0.29
N TYR A 126 5.29 4.72 -0.76
CA TYR A 126 5.92 3.45 -0.40
C TYR A 126 6.24 3.37 1.10
N LEU A 127 6.87 4.40 1.66
CA LEU A 127 7.19 4.47 3.09
C LEU A 127 5.92 4.42 3.96
N ALA A 128 4.86 5.12 3.56
CA ALA A 128 3.58 5.05 4.23
C ALA A 128 2.97 3.64 4.17
N SER A 129 3.12 2.93 3.05
CA SER A 129 2.69 1.53 2.92
C SER A 129 3.49 0.59 3.81
N VAL A 130 4.81 0.74 3.85
CA VAL A 130 5.69 -0.06 4.73
C VAL A 130 5.34 0.17 6.20
N ALA A 131 5.07 1.42 6.60
CA ALA A 131 4.66 1.72 7.96
C ALA A 131 3.33 1.03 8.35
N ARG A 132 2.33 1.04 7.47
CA ARG A 132 1.05 0.35 7.71
C ARG A 132 1.24 -1.16 7.88
N HIS A 133 1.94 -1.80 6.95
CA HIS A 133 2.21 -3.23 7.05
C HIS A 133 3.08 -3.60 8.25
N GLY A 134 4.02 -2.72 8.64
CA GLY A 134 4.79 -2.90 9.86
C GLY A 134 3.91 -2.94 11.12
N ALA A 135 2.90 -2.06 11.20
CA ALA A 135 1.95 -2.05 12.30
C ALA A 135 1.06 -3.32 12.32
N GLU A 136 0.53 -3.72 11.16
CA GLU A 136 -0.27 -4.94 11.00
C GLU A 136 0.50 -6.20 11.44
N LEU A 137 1.80 -6.27 11.12
CA LEU A 137 2.65 -7.40 11.51
C LEU A 137 2.88 -7.46 13.02
N GLU A 138 3.05 -6.32 13.70
CA GLU A 138 3.23 -6.32 15.15
C GLU A 138 1.92 -6.69 15.88
N GLU A 139 0.78 -6.23 15.39
CA GLU A 139 -0.54 -6.66 15.90
C GLU A 139 -0.73 -8.17 15.72
N ALA A 140 -0.46 -8.70 14.52
CA ALA A 140 -0.55 -10.13 14.25
C ALA A 140 0.39 -10.94 15.15
N ARG A 141 1.60 -10.44 15.40
CA ARG A 141 2.57 -11.07 16.30
C ARG A 141 2.05 -11.14 17.72
N GLU A 142 1.43 -10.07 18.22
CA GLU A 142 0.85 -10.06 19.57
C GLU A 142 -0.34 -11.00 19.70
N LEU A 143 -1.20 -11.06 18.68
CA LEU A 143 -2.30 -12.03 18.63
C LEU A 143 -1.80 -13.47 18.68
N LEU A 144 -0.69 -13.77 17.98
CA LEU A 144 -0.07 -15.09 18.06
C LEU A 144 0.47 -15.41 19.45
N ARG A 145 1.10 -14.45 20.14
CA ARG A 145 1.55 -14.65 21.53
C ARG A 145 0.40 -14.93 22.49
N VAL A 146 -0.71 -14.23 22.34
CA VAL A 146 -1.92 -14.49 23.15
C VAL A 146 -2.48 -15.87 22.85
N ARG A 147 -2.52 -16.24 21.57
CA ARG A 147 -3.04 -17.54 21.14
C ARG A 147 -2.18 -18.70 21.63
N GLU A 148 -0.86 -18.55 21.61
CA GLU A 148 0.10 -19.52 22.14
C GLU A 148 -0.18 -19.79 23.63
N ARG A 149 -0.34 -18.72 24.43
CA ARG A 149 -0.69 -18.85 25.86
C ARG A 149 -2.00 -19.60 26.11
N ASP A 150 -3.04 -19.31 25.33
CA ASP A 150 -4.34 -20.02 25.44
C ASP A 150 -4.21 -21.50 25.04
N LEU A 151 -3.32 -21.82 24.09
CA LEU A 151 -3.02 -23.21 23.75
C LEU A 151 -2.26 -23.90 24.88
N ASP A 152 -1.25 -23.27 25.46
CA ASP A 152 -0.48 -23.81 26.60
C ASP A 152 -1.40 -24.08 27.80
N GLU A 153 -2.33 -23.15 28.11
CA GLU A 153 -3.31 -23.34 29.17
C GLU A 153 -4.27 -24.51 28.89
N ARG A 154 -4.68 -24.69 27.63
CA ARG A 154 -5.54 -25.82 27.23
C ARG A 154 -4.79 -27.14 27.34
N GLU A 155 -3.54 -27.17 26.87
CA GLU A 155 -2.68 -28.34 26.95
C GLU A 155 -2.43 -28.73 28.40
N ALA A 156 -2.10 -27.78 29.27
CA ALA A 156 -1.93 -28.02 30.70
C ALA A 156 -3.20 -28.59 31.36
N ARG A 157 -4.39 -28.09 30.98
CA ARG A 157 -5.66 -28.65 31.47
C ARG A 157 -5.88 -30.10 31.01
N LEU A 158 -5.59 -30.40 29.75
CA LEU A 158 -5.73 -31.76 29.22
C LEU A 158 -4.74 -32.72 29.88
N ALA A 159 -3.49 -32.29 30.06
CA ALA A 159 -2.48 -33.08 30.76
C ALA A 159 -2.89 -33.38 32.21
N ALA A 160 -3.52 -32.43 32.91
CA ALA A 160 -4.05 -32.67 34.26
C ALA A 160 -5.20 -33.68 34.28
N ILE A 161 -6.08 -33.66 33.27
CA ILE A 161 -7.15 -34.65 33.14
C ILE A 161 -6.56 -36.04 32.87
N GLU A 162 -5.62 -36.14 31.93
CA GLU A 162 -4.94 -37.41 31.61
C GLU A 162 -4.22 -37.99 32.83
N GLN A 163 -3.56 -37.15 33.63
CA GLN A 163 -2.93 -37.59 34.88
C GLN A 163 -3.95 -38.14 35.88
N ASN A 164 -5.10 -37.47 36.06
CA ASN A 164 -6.16 -37.96 36.94
C ASN A 164 -6.71 -39.32 36.46
N ASP A 165 -6.95 -39.46 35.15
CA ASP A 165 -7.41 -40.73 34.56
C ASP A 165 -6.38 -41.86 34.78
N GLN A 166 -5.09 -41.54 34.67
CA GLN A 166 -3.99 -42.47 34.94
C GLN A 166 -3.95 -42.88 36.42
N ASP A 167 -4.09 -41.92 37.34
CA ASP A 167 -4.11 -42.15 38.78
C ASP A 167 -5.32 -42.98 39.20
N ASP A 168 -6.50 -42.70 38.62
CA ASP A 168 -7.72 -43.48 38.82
C ASP A 168 -7.55 -44.93 38.32
N ALA A 169 -6.93 -45.13 37.15
CA ALA A 169 -6.64 -46.46 36.63
C ALA A 169 -5.68 -47.26 37.53
N VAL A 170 -4.63 -46.61 38.05
CA VAL A 170 -3.70 -47.22 39.02
C VAL A 170 -4.43 -47.56 40.32
N HIS A 171 -5.24 -46.64 40.85
CA HIS A 171 -6.01 -46.86 42.06
C HIS A 171 -6.99 -48.03 41.91
N LEU A 172 -7.74 -48.10 40.80
CA LEU A 172 -8.65 -49.21 40.50
C LEU A 172 -7.90 -50.55 40.41
N SER A 173 -6.72 -50.58 39.77
CA SER A 173 -5.87 -51.78 39.70
C SER A 173 -5.42 -52.24 41.09
N GLN A 174 -5.03 -51.31 41.96
CA GLN A 174 -4.60 -51.61 43.33
C GLN A 174 -5.76 -52.12 44.21
N VAL A 175 -6.95 -51.55 44.07
CA VAL A 175 -8.16 -52.02 44.77
C VAL A 175 -8.53 -53.42 44.29
N CYS A 176 -8.55 -53.67 42.98
CA CYS A 176 -8.83 -54.99 42.40
C CYS A 176 -7.85 -56.07 42.87
N SER A 177 -6.55 -55.79 42.86
CA SER A 177 -5.54 -56.74 43.33
C SER A 177 -5.67 -57.06 44.83
N SER A 178 -5.97 -56.05 45.65
CA SER A 178 -6.22 -56.23 47.08
C SER A 178 -7.46 -57.08 47.34
N PHE A 179 -8.57 -56.82 46.63
CA PHE A 179 -9.82 -57.54 46.79
C PHE A 179 -9.71 -59.02 46.35
N LEU A 180 -8.98 -59.28 45.27
CA LEU A 180 -8.67 -60.63 44.81
C LEU A 180 -7.79 -61.38 45.80
N SER A 181 -6.75 -60.74 46.35
CA SER A 181 -5.87 -61.33 47.37
C SER A 181 -6.64 -61.69 48.65
N GLN A 182 -7.51 -60.80 49.13
CA GLN A 182 -8.29 -61.01 50.35
C GLN A 182 -9.34 -62.12 50.16
N SER A 183 -9.97 -62.19 48.99
CA SER A 183 -10.89 -63.27 48.62
C SER A 183 -10.16 -64.62 48.53
N PHE A 184 -8.96 -64.65 47.97
CA PHE A 184 -8.14 -65.86 47.89
C PHE A 184 -7.72 -66.35 49.29
N CYS A 185 -7.28 -65.45 50.18
CA CYS A 185 -6.99 -65.77 51.58
C CYS A 185 -8.21 -66.29 52.34
N TYR A 186 -9.41 -65.75 52.07
CA TYR A 186 -10.65 -66.20 52.71
C TYR A 186 -11.07 -67.59 52.25
N VAL A 187 -10.87 -67.94 50.98
CA VAL A 187 -11.13 -69.27 50.44
C VAL A 187 -10.12 -70.29 50.98
N VAL A 188 -8.83 -69.94 51.03
CA VAL A 188 -7.77 -70.84 51.51
C VAL A 188 -7.87 -71.11 53.02
N ASN A 189 -8.26 -70.13 53.86
CA ASN A 189 -8.44 -70.33 55.30
C ASN A 189 -9.72 -71.10 55.69
N ARG A 190 -10.60 -71.40 54.73
CA ARG A 190 -11.89 -72.08 54.99
C ARG A 190 -11.86 -73.58 54.67
N PHE A 191 -10.75 -74.08 54.15
CA PHE A 191 -10.43 -75.51 53.99
C PHE A 191 -9.46 -75.96 55.07
#